data_AF-A0A951QJ70-F1
#
_entry.id   AF-A0A951QJ70-F1
#
_cell.length_a   1.000
_cell.length_b   1.000
_cell.length_c   1.000
_cell.angle_alpha   90.00
_cell.angle_beta   90.00
_cell.angle_gamma   90.00
#
_symmetry.space_group_name_H-M   'P 1'
#
loop_
_entity.id
_entity.type
_entity.pdbx_description
1 polymer ?
#
loop_
_entity_poly.entity_id
_entity_poly.type
_entity_poly.pdbx_seq_one_letter_code
_entity_poly.pdbx_strand_id
1 'polypeptide(L)' 'MKPNFEDMSVPELRAYVLSHRNDIEAVRALFRHPSLKWKTMPPLFKEDGTPIEENIRIAEEAIQQRIE' A
#
# COMPACT_ATOMS: atom_id res chain seq x y z
N MET A 1 12.40 -24.72 0.63
CA MET A 1 11.16 -24.55 -0.14
C MET A 1 10.56 -23.20 0.19
N LYS A 2 9.94 -22.53 -0.78
CA LYS A 2 9.22 -21.28 -0.52
C LYS A 2 7.87 -21.57 0.16
N PRO A 3 7.38 -20.69 1.06
CA PRO A 3 6.02 -20.78 1.59
C PRO A 3 4.98 -20.60 0.47
N ASN A 4 3.75 -21.05 0.72
CA ASN A 4 2.62 -20.67 -0.12
C ASN A 4 2.13 -19.28 0.29
N PHE A 5 2.47 -18.25 -0.48
CA PHE A 5 2.12 -16.87 -0.17
C PHE A 5 0.62 -16.57 -0.28
N GLU A 6 -0.13 -17.35 -1.06
CA GLU A 6 -1.58 -17.15 -1.25
C GLU A 6 -2.39 -17.54 0.00
N ASP A 7 -1.87 -18.45 0.82
CA ASP A 7 -2.53 -18.92 2.06
C ASP A 7 -2.16 -18.08 3.28
N MET A 8 -1.15 -17.21 3.15
CA MET A 8 -0.64 -16.40 4.26
C MET A 8 -1.50 -15.16 4.48
N SER A 9 -1.77 -14.85 5.75
CA SER A 9 -2.40 -13.59 6.11
C SER A 9 -1.48 -12.39 5.83
N VAL A 10 -2.06 -11.20 5.70
CA VAL A 10 -1.30 -9.95 5.49
C VAL A 10 -0.20 -9.72 6.55
N PRO A 11 -0.43 -9.94 7.87
CA PRO A 11 0.63 -9.82 8.87
C PRO A 11 1.80 -10.78 8.64
N GLU A 12 1.52 -12.03 8.27
CA GLU A 12 2.54 -13.04 8.00
C GLU A 12 3.35 -12.69 6.74
N LEU A 13 2.67 -12.29 5.65
CA LEU A 13 3.33 -11.83 4.43
C LEU A 13 4.21 -10.61 4.70
N ARG A 14 3.73 -9.66 5.51
CA ARG A 14 4.51 -8.48 5.89
C ARG A 14 5.78 -8.86 6.65
N ALA A 15 5.68 -9.75 7.63
CA ALA A 15 6.84 -10.23 8.39
C ALA A 15 7.85 -10.96 7.47
N TYR A 16 7.36 -11.77 6.54
CA TYR A 16 8.19 -12.45 5.56
C TYR A 16 8.91 -11.48 4.61
N VAL A 17 8.18 -10.54 4.00
CA VAL A 17 8.76 -9.53 3.09
C VAL A 17 9.82 -8.68 3.79
N LEU A 18 9.60 -8.31 5.06
CA LEU A 18 10.58 -7.52 5.81
C LEU A 18 11.90 -8.26 6.07
N SER A 19 11.84 -9.59 6.22
CA SER A 19 13.02 -10.45 6.37
C SER A 19 13.62 -10.89 5.03
N HIS A 20 12.86 -10.86 3.93
CA HIS A 20 13.26 -11.31 2.59
C HIS A 20 12.99 -10.24 1.53
N ARG A 21 13.57 -9.05 1.72
CA ARG A 21 13.27 -7.84 0.91
C ARG A 21 13.49 -8.00 -0.60
N ASN A 22 14.33 -8.95 -1.00
CA ASN A 22 14.64 -9.24 -2.41
C ASN A 22 13.72 -10.30 -3.03
N ASP A 23 12.84 -10.95 -2.27
CA ASP A 23 11.89 -11.91 -2.82
C ASP A 23 10.69 -11.18 -3.43
N ILE A 24 10.80 -10.89 -4.72
CA ILE A 24 9.78 -10.14 -5.46
C ILE A 24 8.43 -10.87 -5.53
N GLU A 25 8.41 -12.20 -5.38
CA GLU A 25 7.17 -12.98 -5.36
C GLU A 25 6.39 -12.69 -4.08
N ALA A 26 7.08 -12.68 -2.93
CA ALA A 26 6.48 -12.32 -1.66
C ALA A 26 5.98 -10.86 -1.63
N VAL A 27 6.75 -9.93 -2.22
CA VAL A 27 6.34 -8.52 -2.36
C VAL A 27 5.07 -8.39 -3.21
N ARG A 28 5.00 -9.11 -4.34
CA ARG A 28 3.82 -9.12 -5.21
C ARG A 28 2.61 -9.74 -4.53
N ALA A 29 2.79 -10.84 -3.81
CA ALA A 29 1.71 -11.49 -3.05
C ALA A 29 1.15 -10.54 -1.99
N LEU A 30 2.02 -9.87 -1.22
CA LEU A 30 1.59 -8.85 -0.26
C LEU A 30 0.81 -7.72 -0.95
N PHE A 31 1.31 -7.17 -2.07
CA PHE A 31 0.66 -6.03 -2.74
C PHE A 31 -0.68 -6.39 -3.40
N ARG A 32 -0.86 -7.65 -3.82
CA ARG A 32 -2.08 -8.13 -4.49
C ARG A 32 -3.02 -8.88 -3.55
N HIS A 33 -2.69 -9.00 -2.27
CA HIS A 33 -3.49 -9.78 -1.32
C HIS A 33 -4.94 -9.26 -1.30
N PRO A 34 -5.96 -10.13 -1.48
CA PRO A 34 -7.34 -9.71 -1.73
C PRO A 34 -7.99 -8.95 -0.58
N SER A 35 -7.46 -9.08 0.64
CA SER A 35 -7.95 -8.34 1.81
C SER A 35 -7.44 -6.89 1.87
N LEU A 36 -6.45 -6.51 1.06
CA LEU A 36 -5.95 -5.14 1.03
C LEU A 36 -6.92 -4.26 0.26
N LYS A 37 -7.41 -3.23 0.95
CA LYS A 37 -8.19 -2.16 0.34
C LYS A 37 -7.26 -0.99 0.07
N TRP A 38 -7.19 -0.57 -1.18
CA TRP A 38 -6.49 0.63 -1.60
C TRP A 38 -7.51 1.66 -2.11
N LYS A 39 -7.20 2.93 -1.90
CA LYS A 39 -8.00 4.06 -2.37
C LYS A 39 -7.12 4.88 -3.30
N THR A 40 -7.56 5.07 -4.53
CA THR A 40 -6.91 5.99 -5.46
C THR A 40 -7.17 7.42 -5.00
N MET A 41 -6.11 8.17 -4.72
CA MET A 41 -6.20 9.60 -4.45
C MET A 41 -6.08 10.38 -5.77
N PRO A 42 -6.74 11.54 -5.89
CA PRO A 42 -6.52 12.41 -7.04
C PRO A 42 -5.06 12.93 -7.04
N PRO A 43 -4.56 13.46 -8.17
CA PRO A 43 -3.20 14.00 -8.26
C PRO A 43 -2.96 15.09 -7.21
N LEU A 44 -1.87 14.99 -6.46
CA LEU A 44 -1.54 15.99 -5.42
C LEU A 44 -0.88 17.25 -6.01
N PHE A 45 -0.37 17.16 -7.24
CA PHE A 45 0.32 18.22 -7.96
C PHE A 45 -0.20 18.32 -9.38
N LYS A 46 -0.11 19.52 -9.95
CA LYS A 46 -0.29 19.75 -11.39
C LYS A 46 0.95 19.29 -12.16
N GLU A 47 0.84 19.28 -13.48
CA GLU A 47 1.96 18.92 -14.38
C GLU A 47 3.19 19.85 -14.21
N ASP A 48 2.97 21.11 -13.82
CA ASP A 48 4.03 22.09 -13.56
C ASP A 48 4.68 21.95 -12.17
N GLY A 49 4.26 20.97 -11.37
CA GLY A 49 4.74 20.73 -10.01
C GLY A 49 4.08 21.60 -8.94
N THR A 50 3.12 22.46 -9.29
CA THR A 50 2.37 23.25 -8.31
C THR A 50 1.44 22.34 -7.49
N PRO A 51 1.42 22.44 -6.14
CA PRO A 51 0.48 21.70 -5.30
C PRO A 51 -0.99 21.97 -5.65
N ILE A 52 -1.82 20.93 -5.51
CA ILE A 52 -3.29 21.05 -5.58
C ILE A 52 -3.82 20.92 -4.15
N GLU A 53 -3.94 22.05 -3.46
CA GLU A 53 -4.30 22.13 -2.03
C GLU A 53 -5.56 21.35 -1.67
N GLU A 54 -6.59 21.39 -2.53
CA GLU A 54 -7.83 20.63 -2.30
C GLU A 54 -7.59 19.12 -2.29
N ASN A 55 -6.79 18.60 -3.22
CA ASN A 55 -6.49 17.18 -3.31
C ASN A 55 -5.59 16.72 -2.16
N ILE A 56 -4.68 17.58 -1.71
CA ILE A 56 -3.85 17.35 -0.52
C ILE A 56 -4.74 17.24 0.71
N ARG A 57 -5.66 18.18 0.93
CA ARG A 57 -6.60 18.13 2.06
C ARG A 57 -7.44 16.84 2.04
N ILE A 58 -7.96 16.44 0.88
CA ILE A 58 -8.71 15.17 0.74
C ILE A 58 -7.84 13.96 1.09
N ALA A 59 -6.54 13.98 0.74
CA ALA A 59 -5.60 12.92 1.11
C ALA A 59 -5.31 12.88 2.61
N GLU A 60 -5.09 14.03 3.22
CA GLU A 60 -4.87 14.15 4.66
C GLU A 60 -6.08 13.67 5.46
N GLU A 61 -7.28 14.10 5.11
CA GLU A 61 -8.53 13.65 5.74
C GLU A 61 -8.70 12.12 5.61
N ALA A 62 -8.41 11.56 4.44
CA ALA A 62 -8.51 10.11 4.21
C ALA A 62 -7.47 9.31 5.02
N ILE A 63 -6.26 9.85 5.21
CA ILE A 63 -5.23 9.25 6.06
C ILE A 63 -5.65 9.31 7.53
N GLN A 64 -6.16 10.46 7.98
CA GLN A 64 -6.58 10.64 9.37
C GLN A 64 -7.70 9.66 9.76
N GLN A 65 -8.71 9.50 8.91
CA GLN A 65 -9.81 8.53 9.09
C GLN A 65 -9.34 7.06 9.16
N ARG A 66 -8.10 6.76 8.73
CA ARG A 66 -7.55 5.40 8.74
C ARG A 66 -6.72 5.12 9.99
N ILE A 67 -6.18 6.17 10.62
CA ILE A 67 -5.34 6.09 11.82
C ILE A 67 -6.21 6.10 13.09
N GLU A 68 -7.33 6.84 13.07
CA GLU A 68 -8.39 6.80 14.09
C GLU A 68 -9.23 5.51 14.01
#